data_AF-A0A9D8ANC3-F1
#
_entry.id   AF-A0A9D8ANC3-F1
#
_cell.length_a   1.000
_cell.length_b   1.000
_cell.length_c   1.000
_cell.angle_alpha   90.00
_cell.angle_beta   90.00
_cell.angle_gamma   90.00
#
_symmetry.space_group_name_H-M   'P 1'
#
loop_
_entity.id
_entity.type
_entity.pdbx_description
1 polymer ?
#
loop_
_entity_poly.entity_id
_entity_poly.type
_entity_poly.pdbx_seq_one_letter_code
_entity_poly.pdbx_strand_id
1 'polypeptide(L)'
;DKKMSDAEIITDGFGTPMYLKPIFQCDLDDNINDFIWYPGMDAAYYLGDDKGISHHFIDNTVQNGRTYYYALVAYDYGAPNIGQGVSPSENKIIIELDEAENVRKISKNVAIVTPHQTAAGFISPEIELLNENEVARFCNLRPEIFDIKRVKPDHVYKVKFHTNEIDHAMMRKYRHAYDATFVNDGLSVYDITDGDTLIYQETVEDYPEKHLTYNGFYWHFITGRELETEVIDGVQLKFEFPIVEAEYDSINSGWLVGDSPLRVTPSLEQSLNFPWNYEIVFTDDENATVGRTDRFKAMYNQFEEGIKSDEVILGHSFNFYVVNKSIPDSAGNYEKLDLMVYDVNKNEQFDLDEDYILAGFTTYVENQRYTRWVGTVLAIDFFDVADESQMPKTNDVYRVKFKRPFHAIDSLMYKIKPDVKVDETLLTSTLEKVKVVPNPYIATNTMEPAVSNIKLNQRRRLMFTHLPAQCTINIFTMSGELVDTIEVDNMDDDGIVHWDLLSREGLEVAAGMYIYHLKVHVTGGEKMGKFAVIK
;
A
#
# COMPACT_ATOMS: atom_id res chain seq x y z
N ASP A 1 18.44 -2.63 26.77
CA ASP A 1 19.23 -3.58 27.60
C ASP A 1 18.39 -4.86 27.84
N LYS A 2 18.97 -6.03 28.14
CA LYS A 2 18.21 -7.28 28.38
C LYS A 2 17.26 -7.18 29.58
N LYS A 3 17.55 -6.26 30.51
CA LYS A 3 16.71 -5.97 31.67
C LYS A 3 15.79 -4.77 31.47
N MET A 4 15.79 -4.16 30.28
CA MET A 4 15.05 -2.92 29.98
C MET A 4 15.39 -1.73 30.89
N SER A 5 16.54 -1.77 31.59
CA SER A 5 16.93 -0.72 32.54
C SER A 5 17.22 0.64 31.88
N ASP A 6 17.54 0.64 30.59
CA ASP A 6 17.70 1.86 29.79
C ASP A 6 16.39 2.63 29.58
N ALA A 7 15.24 1.96 29.72
CA ALA A 7 13.92 2.59 29.68
C ALA A 7 13.40 3.03 31.06
N GLU A 8 13.99 2.57 32.18
CA GLU A 8 13.58 2.90 33.56
C GLU A 8 14.02 4.32 33.98
N ILE A 9 13.56 5.34 33.25
CA ILE A 9 13.97 6.74 33.44
C ILE A 9 12.87 7.65 33.97
N ILE A 10 11.63 7.17 34.09
CA ILE A 10 10.52 7.93 34.69
C ILE A 10 10.50 7.63 36.19
N THR A 11 10.69 8.66 37.01
CA THR A 11 10.81 8.53 38.46
C THR A 11 9.74 9.30 39.23
N ASP A 12 9.55 8.93 40.50
CA ASP A 12 8.82 9.74 41.48
C ASP A 12 9.62 11.02 41.87
N GLY A 13 9.05 11.80 42.79
CA GLY A 13 9.69 13.01 43.34
C GLY A 13 10.96 12.76 44.18
N PHE A 14 11.26 11.51 44.54
CA PHE A 14 12.47 11.11 45.27
C PHE A 14 13.53 10.48 44.35
N GLY A 15 13.24 10.31 43.06
CA GLY A 15 14.12 9.68 42.09
C GLY A 15 14.02 8.15 42.04
N THR A 16 12.99 7.56 42.64
CA THR A 16 12.71 6.12 42.52
C THR A 16 12.14 5.83 41.13
N PRO A 17 12.71 4.90 40.33
CA PRO A 17 12.13 4.50 39.05
C PRO A 17 10.72 3.92 39.22
N MET A 18 9.75 4.45 38.45
CA MET A 18 8.34 4.10 38.53
C MET A 18 7.82 3.47 37.24
N TYR A 19 8.17 4.03 36.07
CA TYR A 19 7.65 3.59 34.77
C TYR A 19 8.76 3.52 33.72
N LEU A 20 8.51 2.77 32.65
CA LEU A 20 9.37 2.72 31.48
C LEU A 20 9.01 3.87 30.55
N LYS A 21 10.02 4.56 30.00
CA LYS A 21 9.79 5.53 28.93
C LYS A 21 9.70 4.79 27.59
N PRO A 22 8.53 4.79 26.93
CA PRO A 22 8.44 4.22 25.60
C PRO A 22 9.23 5.05 24.59
N ILE A 23 9.84 4.38 23.60
CA ILE A 23 10.39 5.03 22.41
C ILE A 23 9.31 5.29 21.35
N PHE A 24 8.16 4.62 21.50
CA PHE A 24 6.98 4.73 20.66
C PHE A 24 5.73 4.44 21.50
N GLN A 25 4.69 5.25 21.35
CA GLN A 25 3.41 5.11 22.04
C GLN A 25 2.28 5.53 21.10
N CYS A 26 1.20 4.75 21.10
CA CYS A 26 -0.06 5.05 20.43
C CYS A 26 -1.22 4.61 21.33
N ASP A 27 -2.35 5.28 21.21
CA ASP A 27 -3.54 5.09 22.03
C ASP A 27 -4.82 5.07 21.19
N LEU A 28 -5.92 4.56 21.77
CA LEU A 28 -7.21 4.60 21.09
C LEU A 28 -7.65 6.06 20.87
N ASP A 29 -8.34 6.33 19.76
CA ASP A 29 -8.99 7.62 19.51
C ASP A 29 -10.35 7.64 20.22
N ASP A 30 -10.34 7.77 21.54
CA ASP A 30 -11.51 7.67 22.42
C ASP A 30 -11.70 8.90 23.33
N ASN A 31 -10.94 9.97 23.12
CA ASN A 31 -10.87 11.18 23.94
C ASN A 31 -10.28 10.98 25.34
N ILE A 32 -9.55 9.87 25.58
CA ILE A 32 -8.81 9.62 26.82
C ILE A 32 -7.31 9.79 26.54
N ASN A 33 -6.74 10.91 26.98
CA ASN A 33 -5.35 11.28 26.71
C ASN A 33 -4.70 12.03 27.88
N ASP A 34 -3.46 12.48 27.66
CA ASP A 34 -2.67 13.29 28.60
C ASP A 34 -2.30 12.53 29.89
N PHE A 35 -1.68 13.24 30.83
CA PHE A 35 -1.28 12.72 32.12
C PHE A 35 -2.48 12.54 33.05
N ILE A 36 -2.60 11.33 33.59
CA ILE A 36 -3.52 11.05 34.70
C ILE A 36 -2.76 10.87 36.00
N TRP A 37 -3.42 11.31 37.08
CA TRP A 37 -2.92 11.13 38.44
C TRP A 37 -4.10 10.93 39.40
N TYR A 38 -3.98 9.90 40.23
CA TYR A 38 -4.96 9.55 41.26
C TYR A 38 -4.31 9.54 42.64
N PRO A 39 -5.06 9.82 43.73
CA PRO A 39 -4.59 9.64 45.09
C PRO A 39 -4.04 8.22 45.31
N GLY A 40 -2.76 8.11 45.65
CA GLY A 40 -2.04 6.83 45.78
C GLY A 40 -1.04 6.54 44.67
N MET A 41 -0.97 7.38 43.63
CA MET A 41 0.09 7.35 42.63
C MET A 41 1.29 8.20 43.04
N ASP A 42 2.47 7.59 43.06
CA ASP A 42 3.74 8.29 43.33
C ASP A 42 4.28 9.05 42.10
N ALA A 43 3.77 8.74 40.90
CA ALA A 43 4.07 9.44 39.66
C ALA A 43 2.85 9.44 38.71
N ALA A 44 2.67 10.53 37.96
CA ALA A 44 1.63 10.64 36.92
C ALA A 44 1.93 9.69 35.75
N TYR A 45 0.88 9.14 35.15
CA TYR A 45 0.98 8.22 34.01
C TYR A 45 0.43 8.90 32.76
N TYR A 46 1.15 8.83 31.64
CA TYR A 46 0.75 9.46 30.38
C TYR A 46 0.01 8.48 29.48
N LEU A 47 -1.26 8.76 29.18
CA LEU A 47 -2.13 7.86 28.42
C LEU A 47 -1.99 7.96 26.91
N GLY A 48 -1.28 8.97 26.40
CA GLY A 48 -1.11 9.19 24.97
C GLY A 48 -1.68 10.54 24.52
N ASP A 49 -1.88 10.65 23.21
CA ASP A 49 -2.23 11.89 22.52
C ASP A 49 -3.58 11.81 21.78
N ASP A 50 -4.34 10.74 21.94
CA ASP A 50 -5.61 10.45 21.25
C ASP A 50 -5.45 10.39 19.72
N LYS A 51 -4.41 9.67 19.27
CA LYS A 51 -4.03 9.64 17.85
C LYS A 51 -4.54 8.43 17.07
N GLY A 52 -5.07 7.43 17.77
CA GLY A 52 -5.40 6.14 17.18
C GLY A 52 -4.23 5.16 17.25
N ILE A 53 -4.54 3.89 17.08
CA ILE A 53 -3.57 2.80 17.14
C ILE A 53 -2.76 2.76 15.85
N SER A 54 -1.45 2.54 15.99
CA SER A 54 -0.58 2.19 14.87
C SER A 54 0.09 0.85 15.13
N HIS A 55 0.16 0.02 14.10
CA HIS A 55 0.59 -1.39 14.19
C HIS A 55 2.03 -1.60 13.71
N HIS A 56 2.77 -0.53 13.43
CA HIS A 56 4.18 -0.61 13.06
C HIS A 56 4.98 0.55 13.66
N PHE A 57 6.29 0.34 13.84
CA PHE A 57 7.22 1.37 14.29
C PHE A 57 8.62 1.04 13.77
N ILE A 58 9.33 2.05 13.25
CA ILE A 58 10.70 1.90 12.76
C ILE A 58 11.68 2.62 13.70
N ASP A 59 12.53 1.86 14.36
CA ASP A 59 13.65 2.41 15.14
C ASP A 59 14.87 2.64 14.24
N ASN A 60 15.07 3.90 13.84
CA ASN A 60 16.21 4.32 13.03
C ASN A 60 17.47 4.68 13.86
N THR A 61 17.44 4.50 15.19
CA THR A 61 18.53 4.86 16.09
C THR A 61 19.50 3.71 16.37
N VAL A 62 19.22 2.54 15.80
CA VAL A 62 19.97 1.31 16.02
C VAL A 62 21.32 1.28 15.30
N GLN A 63 22.21 0.43 15.79
CA GLN A 63 23.56 0.23 15.24
C GLN A 63 23.74 -1.23 14.82
N ASN A 64 24.21 -1.44 13.60
CA ASN A 64 24.45 -2.78 13.07
C ASN A 64 25.39 -3.60 13.97
N GLY A 65 25.05 -4.87 14.16
CA GLY A 65 25.76 -5.84 15.00
C GLY A 65 25.50 -5.72 16.50
N ARG A 66 24.77 -4.69 16.96
CA ARG A 66 24.35 -4.59 18.36
C ARG A 66 22.99 -5.25 18.55
N THR A 67 22.86 -6.14 19.53
CA THR A 67 21.57 -6.76 19.83
C THR A 67 20.69 -5.82 20.66
N TYR A 68 19.47 -5.57 20.17
CA TYR A 68 18.42 -4.78 20.80
C TYR A 68 17.29 -5.68 21.29
N TYR A 69 16.59 -5.20 22.31
CA TYR A 69 15.48 -5.88 22.96
C TYR A 69 14.32 -4.90 22.95
N TYR A 70 13.24 -5.25 22.26
CA TYR A 70 12.01 -4.46 22.19
C TYR A 70 10.92 -5.18 22.93
N ALA A 71 10.08 -4.43 23.64
CA ALA A 71 8.87 -4.96 24.25
C ALA A 71 7.68 -4.08 23.86
N LEU A 72 6.60 -4.72 23.43
CA LEU A 72 5.31 -4.09 23.19
C LEU A 72 4.41 -4.34 24.39
N VAL A 73 3.93 -3.29 25.03
CA VAL A 73 3.03 -3.40 26.18
C VAL A 73 1.73 -2.70 25.86
N ALA A 74 0.61 -3.38 26.11
CA ALA A 74 -0.68 -2.71 26.17
C ALA A 74 -0.85 -2.17 27.59
N TYR A 75 -1.51 -1.02 27.70
CA TYR A 75 -1.85 -0.39 28.96
C TYR A 75 -3.34 -0.08 29.01
N ASP A 76 -3.87 0.07 30.22
CA ASP A 76 -5.21 0.58 30.48
C ASP A 76 -5.17 2.01 31.06
N TYR A 77 -6.32 2.66 31.20
CA TYR A 77 -6.43 3.97 31.86
C TYR A 77 -6.68 3.86 33.38
N GLY A 78 -6.52 2.67 33.95
CA GLY A 78 -6.85 2.39 35.34
C GLY A 78 -8.35 2.46 35.65
N ALA A 79 -8.68 2.73 36.92
CA ALA A 79 -10.07 2.88 37.37
C ALA A 79 -10.22 4.08 38.33
N PRO A 80 -10.38 5.32 37.81
CA PRO A 80 -10.45 6.54 38.62
C PRO A 80 -11.58 6.53 39.67
N ASN A 81 -12.69 5.88 39.35
CA ASN A 81 -13.93 5.98 40.12
C ASN A 81 -14.05 4.92 41.23
N ILE A 82 -13.02 4.12 41.47
CA ILE A 82 -13.03 3.06 42.49
C ILE A 82 -12.17 3.48 43.68
N GLY A 83 -12.81 3.82 44.80
CA GLY A 83 -12.11 4.17 46.04
C GLY A 83 -11.21 5.41 45.88
N GLN A 84 -9.90 5.23 46.03
CA GLN A 84 -8.89 6.29 45.80
C GLN A 84 -8.44 6.37 44.33
N GLY A 85 -8.98 5.51 43.46
CA GLY A 85 -8.50 5.29 42.10
C GLY A 85 -7.57 4.08 42.03
N VAL A 86 -7.66 3.33 40.93
CA VAL A 86 -6.68 2.28 40.58
C VAL A 86 -5.79 2.83 39.48
N SER A 87 -4.49 2.77 39.68
CA SER A 87 -3.49 3.21 38.70
C SER A 87 -3.57 2.39 37.40
N PRO A 88 -3.21 2.99 36.26
CA PRO A 88 -2.94 2.28 35.02
C PRO A 88 -2.04 1.07 35.22
N SER A 89 -2.32 0.02 34.46
CA SER A 89 -1.51 -1.19 34.44
C SER A 89 -1.03 -1.52 33.04
N GLU A 90 0.20 -2.03 32.94
CA GLU A 90 0.81 -2.52 31.70
C GLU A 90 0.92 -4.05 31.69
N ASN A 91 0.91 -4.63 30.49
CA ASN A 91 1.26 -6.04 30.32
C ASN A 91 2.70 -6.34 30.76
N LYS A 92 2.91 -7.50 31.38
CA LYS A 92 4.24 -7.89 31.86
C LYS A 92 5.21 -8.18 30.72
N ILE A 93 6.44 -7.69 30.88
CA ILE A 93 7.60 -8.03 30.05
C ILE A 93 8.37 -9.14 30.74
N ILE A 94 8.63 -10.26 30.06
CA ILE A 94 9.38 -11.39 30.63
C ILE A 94 10.60 -11.67 29.74
N ILE A 95 11.79 -11.52 30.32
CA ILE A 95 13.06 -11.95 29.73
C ILE A 95 13.79 -12.74 30.82
N GLU A 96 13.79 -14.07 30.71
CA GLU A 96 14.48 -14.96 31.63
C GLU A 96 15.92 -15.19 31.15
N LEU A 97 16.89 -14.99 32.05
CA LEU A 97 18.31 -15.20 31.78
C LEU A 97 18.83 -16.44 32.54
N ASP A 98 19.83 -17.11 31.98
CA ASP A 98 20.60 -18.15 32.68
C ASP A 98 21.73 -17.55 33.56
N GLU A 99 22.50 -18.40 34.25
CA GLU A 99 23.62 -17.98 35.10
C GLU A 99 24.75 -17.28 34.31
N ALA A 100 24.82 -17.54 33.00
CA ALA A 100 25.77 -16.95 32.06
C ALA A 100 25.19 -15.72 31.33
N GLU A 101 24.03 -15.22 31.79
CA GLU A 101 23.25 -14.12 31.21
C GLU A 101 22.81 -14.30 29.76
N ASN A 102 22.71 -15.53 29.28
CA ASN A 102 22.08 -15.81 27.99
C ASN A 102 20.56 -15.84 28.17
N VAL A 103 19.84 -15.41 27.13
CA VAL A 103 18.39 -15.43 27.14
C VAL A 103 17.90 -16.86 27.04
N ARG A 104 17.13 -17.29 28.04
CA ARG A 104 16.53 -18.62 28.10
C ARG A 104 15.10 -18.61 27.56
N LYS A 105 14.35 -17.56 27.85
CA LYS A 105 12.94 -17.45 27.50
C LYS A 105 12.53 -15.99 27.42
N ILE A 106 11.62 -15.69 26.49
CA ILE A 106 10.97 -14.39 26.34
C ILE A 106 9.46 -14.56 26.28
N SER A 107 8.71 -13.53 26.68
CA SER A 107 7.27 -13.44 26.45
C SER A 107 6.94 -13.10 25.00
N LYS A 108 5.70 -13.37 24.57
CA LYS A 108 5.20 -13.16 23.19
C LYS A 108 5.33 -11.70 22.69
N ASN A 109 5.41 -10.76 23.63
CA ASN A 109 5.44 -9.34 23.36
C ASN A 109 6.86 -8.77 23.39
N VAL A 110 7.88 -9.62 23.40
CA VAL A 110 9.29 -9.23 23.35
C VAL A 110 9.89 -9.71 22.03
N ALA A 111 10.65 -8.84 21.37
CA ALA A 111 11.46 -9.18 20.20
C ALA A 111 12.94 -8.89 20.48
N ILE A 112 13.82 -9.76 19.99
CA ILE A 112 15.27 -9.59 20.08
C ILE A 112 15.80 -9.50 18.66
N VAL A 113 16.43 -8.39 18.34
CA VAL A 113 16.87 -8.07 16.97
C VAL A 113 18.31 -7.61 16.99
N THR A 114 19.14 -8.18 16.12
CA THR A 114 20.45 -7.63 15.79
C THR A 114 20.35 -7.08 14.37
N PRO A 115 20.25 -5.75 14.17
CA PRO A 115 20.28 -5.18 12.83
C PRO A 115 21.64 -5.47 12.21
N HIS A 116 21.63 -5.68 10.91
CA HIS A 116 22.81 -5.98 10.13
C HIS A 116 22.76 -5.20 8.83
N GLN A 117 23.91 -5.09 8.20
CA GLN A 117 23.99 -4.66 6.81
C GLN A 117 23.60 -5.80 5.87
N THR A 118 23.19 -5.44 4.67
CA THR A 118 22.95 -6.40 3.60
C THR A 118 24.21 -7.19 3.26
N ALA A 119 24.03 -8.47 2.99
CA ALA A 119 25.12 -9.34 2.55
C ALA A 119 25.68 -8.89 1.19
N ALA A 120 26.97 -9.16 0.97
CA ALA A 120 27.62 -8.87 -0.31
C ALA A 120 27.00 -9.69 -1.44
N GLY A 121 26.61 -9.03 -2.53
CA GLY A 121 25.96 -9.66 -3.68
C GLY A 121 24.46 -9.93 -3.49
N PHE A 122 23.87 -9.60 -2.33
CA PHE A 122 22.43 -9.75 -2.08
C PHE A 122 21.62 -8.77 -2.91
N ILE A 123 20.54 -9.27 -3.51
CA ILE A 123 19.53 -8.48 -4.22
C ILE A 123 18.20 -8.68 -3.50
N SER A 124 17.63 -7.60 -2.99
CA SER A 124 16.31 -7.64 -2.36
C SER A 124 15.25 -8.10 -3.37
N PRO A 125 14.18 -8.79 -2.91
CA PRO A 125 13.04 -9.08 -3.76
C PRO A 125 12.46 -7.78 -4.35
N GLU A 126 11.82 -7.89 -5.51
CA GLU A 126 11.17 -6.76 -6.18
C GLU A 126 9.67 -7.00 -6.28
N ILE A 127 8.88 -5.93 -6.37
CA ILE A 127 7.45 -6.03 -6.62
C ILE A 127 7.17 -5.69 -8.08
N GLU A 128 6.41 -6.56 -8.75
CA GLU A 128 5.89 -6.34 -10.10
C GLU A 128 4.40 -5.99 -10.03
N LEU A 129 4.02 -4.83 -10.54
CA LEU A 129 2.61 -4.52 -10.77
C LEU A 129 2.14 -5.21 -12.05
N LEU A 130 1.10 -6.05 -11.97
CA LEU A 130 0.64 -6.85 -13.10
C LEU A 130 -0.35 -6.09 -14.01
N ASN A 131 -1.08 -5.10 -13.47
CA ASN A 131 -2.10 -4.33 -14.21
C ASN A 131 -2.05 -2.81 -13.94
N GLU A 132 -0.85 -2.26 -13.74
CA GLU A 132 -0.60 -0.85 -13.44
C GLU A 132 -1.31 0.12 -14.40
N ASN A 133 -1.30 -0.17 -15.70
CA ASN A 133 -1.87 0.71 -16.74
C ASN A 133 -3.39 0.93 -16.62
N GLU A 134 -4.11 0.01 -15.98
CA GLU A 134 -5.56 0.11 -15.77
C GLU A 134 -5.88 0.87 -14.48
N VAL A 135 -5.03 0.73 -13.46
CA VAL A 135 -5.29 1.19 -12.09
C VAL A 135 -4.67 2.55 -11.76
N ALA A 136 -3.51 2.89 -12.35
CA ALA A 136 -2.85 4.18 -12.15
C ALA A 136 -3.75 5.39 -12.52
N ARG A 137 -4.85 5.13 -13.24
CA ARG A 137 -5.86 6.11 -13.61
C ARG A 137 -6.85 6.47 -12.49
N PHE A 138 -6.97 5.63 -11.46
CA PHE A 138 -7.95 5.80 -10.38
C PHE A 138 -7.29 6.11 -9.04
N CYS A 139 -6.12 5.54 -8.78
CA CYS A 139 -5.38 5.69 -7.53
C CYS A 139 -3.88 5.48 -7.78
N ASN A 140 -3.05 6.22 -7.06
CA ASN A 140 -1.61 5.99 -7.01
C ASN A 140 -1.31 4.91 -5.96
N LEU A 141 -1.47 3.64 -6.30
CA LEU A 141 -1.18 2.50 -5.41
C LEU A 141 0.24 1.98 -5.64
N ARG A 142 1.04 1.99 -4.58
CA ARG A 142 2.44 1.57 -4.54
C ARG A 142 2.66 0.56 -3.41
N PRO A 143 2.78 -0.74 -3.74
CA PRO A 143 3.27 -1.72 -2.79
C PRO A 143 4.78 -1.53 -2.56
N GLU A 144 5.21 -1.54 -1.30
CA GLU A 144 6.60 -1.43 -0.89
C GLU A 144 6.98 -2.58 0.05
N ILE A 145 8.18 -3.13 -0.12
CA ILE A 145 8.69 -4.18 0.77
C ILE A 145 9.16 -3.51 2.06
N PHE A 146 8.44 -3.81 3.14
CA PHE A 146 8.71 -3.30 4.48
C PHE A 146 9.53 -4.31 5.31
N ASP A 147 9.20 -5.60 5.21
CA ASP A 147 9.89 -6.69 5.91
C ASP A 147 10.20 -7.84 4.96
N ILE A 148 11.46 -7.87 4.50
CA ILE A 148 11.99 -8.87 3.57
C ILE A 148 11.82 -10.31 4.12
N LYS A 149 11.79 -10.51 5.44
CA LYS A 149 11.68 -11.86 6.03
C LYS A 149 10.26 -12.39 6.02
N ARG A 150 9.26 -11.53 5.82
CA ARG A 150 7.85 -11.89 5.76
C ARG A 150 7.30 -11.96 4.33
N VAL A 151 7.99 -11.39 3.35
CA VAL A 151 7.58 -11.50 1.94
C VAL A 151 7.60 -12.95 1.48
N LYS A 152 6.64 -13.32 0.64
CA LYS A 152 6.50 -14.65 0.07
C LYS A 152 6.88 -14.60 -1.42
N PRO A 153 8.07 -15.10 -1.82
CA PRO A 153 8.49 -15.11 -3.22
C PRO A 153 7.49 -15.83 -4.12
N ASP A 154 7.28 -15.30 -5.33
CA ASP A 154 6.35 -15.80 -6.35
C ASP A 154 4.85 -15.71 -6.00
N HIS A 155 4.49 -15.17 -4.83
CA HIS A 155 3.09 -14.93 -4.49
C HIS A 155 2.51 -13.76 -5.29
N VAL A 156 1.25 -13.91 -5.68
CA VAL A 156 0.45 -12.89 -6.38
C VAL A 156 -0.67 -12.44 -5.46
N TYR A 157 -0.75 -11.14 -5.24
CA TYR A 157 -1.72 -10.51 -4.38
C TYR A 157 -2.70 -9.69 -5.20
N LYS A 158 -3.96 -9.69 -4.76
CA LYS A 158 -5.06 -8.93 -5.37
C LYS A 158 -5.64 -7.97 -4.35
N VAL A 159 -5.57 -6.68 -4.65
CA VAL A 159 -6.17 -5.60 -3.87
C VAL A 159 -7.52 -5.25 -4.47
N LYS A 160 -8.55 -5.24 -3.63
CA LYS A 160 -9.90 -4.77 -3.97
C LYS A 160 -10.28 -3.65 -3.02
N PHE A 161 -11.00 -2.66 -3.54
CA PHE A 161 -11.58 -1.61 -2.72
C PHE A 161 -13.06 -1.91 -2.49
N HIS A 162 -13.51 -1.72 -1.26
CA HIS A 162 -14.93 -1.82 -0.94
C HIS A 162 -15.68 -0.70 -1.66
N THR A 163 -16.82 -1.04 -2.26
CA THR A 163 -17.63 -0.11 -3.04
C THR A 163 -18.95 0.09 -2.34
N ASN A 164 -19.21 1.34 -1.94
CA ASN A 164 -20.45 1.73 -1.30
C ASN A 164 -21.28 2.56 -2.29
N GLU A 165 -22.41 2.01 -2.75
CA GLU A 165 -23.35 2.69 -3.65
C GLU A 165 -24.20 3.67 -2.84
N ILE A 166 -24.01 4.97 -3.08
CA ILE A 166 -24.63 6.06 -2.31
C ILE A 166 -25.87 6.65 -2.98
N ASP A 167 -25.97 6.56 -4.30
CA ASP A 167 -27.11 7.09 -5.06
C ASP A 167 -27.31 6.38 -6.41
N HIS A 168 -28.47 6.57 -7.03
CA HIS A 168 -28.82 6.01 -8.34
C HIS A 168 -29.75 6.95 -9.11
N ALA A 169 -29.58 7.05 -10.42
CA ALA A 169 -30.43 7.85 -11.31
C ALA A 169 -31.89 7.36 -11.30
N MET A 170 -32.11 6.05 -11.16
CA MET A 170 -33.44 5.45 -11.18
C MET A 170 -33.78 4.65 -9.92
N MET A 171 -35.08 4.50 -9.66
CA MET A 171 -35.58 3.58 -8.63
C MET A 171 -35.27 2.12 -8.99
N ARG A 172 -35.02 1.27 -7.98
CA ARG A 172 -34.52 -0.11 -8.13
C ARG A 172 -35.13 -0.95 -9.25
N LYS A 173 -36.42 -0.84 -9.52
CA LYS A 173 -37.11 -1.60 -10.59
C LYS A 173 -36.82 -1.16 -12.03
N TYR A 174 -36.19 0.01 -12.21
CA TYR A 174 -35.88 0.60 -13.52
C TYR A 174 -34.38 0.93 -13.65
N ARG A 175 -33.54 0.46 -12.73
CA ARG A 175 -32.10 0.70 -12.78
C ARG A 175 -31.47 -0.10 -13.90
N HIS A 176 -30.45 0.49 -14.51
CA HIS A 176 -29.47 -0.27 -15.26
C HIS A 176 -28.51 -0.97 -14.29
N ALA A 177 -27.83 -2.04 -14.72
CA ALA A 177 -26.85 -2.74 -13.88
C ALA A 177 -25.66 -1.84 -13.46
N TYR A 178 -25.41 -0.79 -14.22
CA TYR A 178 -24.33 0.18 -13.99
C TYR A 178 -24.80 1.52 -13.44
N ASP A 179 -26.09 1.63 -13.09
CA ASP A 179 -26.66 2.86 -12.52
C ASP A 179 -26.29 2.94 -11.03
N ALA A 180 -25.20 3.63 -10.71
CA ALA A 180 -24.78 3.85 -9.33
C ALA A 180 -23.77 5.01 -9.22
N THR A 181 -24.01 5.91 -8.27
CA THR A 181 -22.96 6.73 -7.67
C THR A 181 -22.36 5.93 -6.53
N PHE A 182 -21.04 5.81 -6.48
CA PHE A 182 -20.37 5.00 -5.46
C PHE A 182 -19.08 5.66 -4.98
N VAL A 183 -18.66 5.27 -3.78
CA VAL A 183 -17.43 5.70 -3.10
C VAL A 183 -16.66 4.48 -2.57
N ASN A 184 -15.40 4.69 -2.17
CA ASN A 184 -14.62 3.67 -1.47
C ASN A 184 -14.47 4.00 0.01
N ASP A 185 -14.86 3.07 0.86
CA ASP A 185 -14.87 3.15 2.33
C ASP A 185 -14.23 1.92 3.00
N GLY A 186 -13.33 1.26 2.27
CA GLY A 186 -12.56 0.12 2.76
C GLY A 186 -11.72 -0.52 1.67
N LEU A 187 -10.83 -1.42 2.04
CA LEU A 187 -10.01 -2.20 1.10
C LEU A 187 -9.81 -3.62 1.61
N SER A 188 -9.45 -4.54 0.72
CA SER A 188 -9.18 -5.93 1.03
C SER A 188 -8.03 -6.45 0.17
N VAL A 189 -7.15 -7.24 0.77
CA VAL A 189 -6.02 -7.87 0.09
C VAL A 189 -6.18 -9.38 0.17
N TYR A 190 -6.08 -10.03 -0.98
CA TYR A 190 -6.18 -11.47 -1.14
C TYR A 190 -4.87 -12.05 -1.65
N ASP A 191 -4.43 -13.18 -1.10
CA ASP A 191 -3.37 -14.00 -1.68
C ASP A 191 -3.98 -14.96 -2.71
N ILE A 192 -3.73 -14.70 -3.99
CA ILE A 192 -4.26 -15.49 -5.10
C ILE A 192 -3.52 -16.82 -5.23
N THR A 193 -2.23 -16.83 -4.91
CA THR A 193 -1.41 -18.04 -4.95
C THR A 193 -1.87 -19.05 -3.89
N ASP A 194 -2.35 -18.56 -2.75
CA ASP A 194 -2.94 -19.37 -1.67
C ASP A 194 -4.47 -19.45 -1.73
N GLY A 195 -5.03 -19.70 -2.93
CA GLY A 195 -6.44 -20.03 -3.09
C GLY A 195 -7.43 -18.87 -2.94
N ASP A 196 -7.00 -17.63 -3.23
CA ASP A 196 -7.79 -16.39 -3.07
C ASP A 196 -8.17 -16.13 -1.60
N THR A 197 -7.22 -16.37 -0.70
CA THR A 197 -7.40 -16.20 0.75
C THR A 197 -7.34 -14.72 1.13
N LEU A 198 -8.34 -14.22 1.86
CA LEU A 198 -8.32 -12.88 2.45
C LEU A 198 -7.24 -12.81 3.54
N ILE A 199 -6.27 -11.92 3.38
CA ILE A 199 -5.15 -11.75 4.33
C ILE A 199 -5.16 -10.40 5.05
N TYR A 200 -5.92 -9.43 4.54
CA TYR A 200 -6.05 -8.11 5.15
C TYR A 200 -7.34 -7.43 4.70
N GLN A 201 -7.94 -6.63 5.59
CA GLN A 201 -9.11 -5.81 5.27
C GLN A 201 -9.14 -4.55 6.14
N GLU A 202 -9.54 -3.43 5.54
CA GLU A 202 -9.98 -2.21 6.23
C GLU A 202 -11.47 -2.03 6.00
N THR A 203 -12.22 -1.72 7.06
CA THR A 203 -13.67 -1.41 7.03
C THR A 203 -13.96 -0.13 7.81
N VAL A 204 -15.20 0.36 7.75
CA VAL A 204 -15.62 1.53 8.54
C VAL A 204 -15.58 1.29 10.05
N GLU A 205 -15.54 0.02 10.49
CA GLU A 205 -15.39 -0.37 11.89
C GLU A 205 -13.93 -0.57 12.32
N ASP A 206 -13.02 -0.83 11.37
CA ASP A 206 -11.62 -1.17 11.65
C ASP A 206 -10.69 -0.66 10.54
N TYR A 207 -9.97 0.42 10.85
CA TYR A 207 -9.02 1.07 9.95
C TYR A 207 -7.87 1.73 10.74
N PRO A 208 -6.65 1.76 10.19
CA PRO A 208 -5.52 2.43 10.84
C PRO A 208 -5.55 3.96 10.63
N GLU A 209 -4.85 4.69 11.49
CA GLU A 209 -4.39 6.09 11.33
C GLU A 209 -5.39 7.11 10.72
N LYS A 210 -6.70 6.93 10.97
CA LYS A 210 -7.78 7.76 10.41
C LYS A 210 -7.80 7.76 8.87
N HIS A 211 -7.66 6.60 8.24
CA HIS A 211 -7.81 6.45 6.79
C HIS A 211 -9.19 6.87 6.26
N LEU A 212 -10.23 6.57 7.02
CA LEU A 212 -11.62 6.85 6.67
C LEU A 212 -12.17 8.06 7.42
N THR A 213 -13.05 8.81 6.76
CA THR A 213 -13.78 9.93 7.37
C THR A 213 -15.26 9.92 6.97
N TYR A 214 -16.10 10.47 7.83
CA TYR A 214 -17.54 10.59 7.61
C TYR A 214 -17.91 12.04 7.32
N ASN A 215 -18.51 12.29 6.15
CA ASN A 215 -18.85 13.65 5.72
C ASN A 215 -20.24 14.14 6.16
N GLY A 216 -20.98 13.32 6.92
CA GLY A 216 -22.38 13.58 7.30
C GLY A 216 -23.39 12.68 6.59
N PHE A 217 -23.02 12.06 5.47
CA PHE A 217 -23.88 11.19 4.65
C PHE A 217 -23.32 9.78 4.49
N TYR A 218 -22.01 9.66 4.24
CA TYR A 218 -21.34 8.38 4.02
C TYR A 218 -19.88 8.44 4.47
N TRP A 219 -19.29 7.26 4.67
CA TRP A 219 -17.86 7.10 4.91
C TRP A 219 -17.12 7.06 3.59
N HIS A 220 -15.89 7.56 3.58
CA HIS A 220 -14.99 7.46 2.43
C HIS A 220 -13.52 7.57 2.87
N PHE A 221 -12.60 7.11 2.02
CA PHE A 221 -11.17 7.38 2.19
C PHE A 221 -10.87 8.88 2.14
N ILE A 222 -9.95 9.32 2.98
CA ILE A 222 -9.41 10.68 2.91
C ILE A 222 -8.61 10.82 1.60
N THR A 223 -8.93 11.88 0.85
CA THR A 223 -8.31 12.17 -0.46
C THR A 223 -7.22 13.24 -0.36
N GLY A 224 -6.30 13.27 -1.32
CA GLY A 224 -5.25 14.29 -1.42
C GLY A 224 -4.11 14.17 -0.40
N ARG A 225 -3.96 12.99 0.21
CA ARG A 225 -2.79 12.59 1.00
C ARG A 225 -2.48 11.11 0.77
N GLU A 226 -1.22 10.74 0.95
CA GLU A 226 -0.80 9.33 0.96
C GLU A 226 -1.32 8.66 2.24
N LEU A 227 -1.95 7.50 2.06
CA LEU A 227 -2.40 6.58 3.10
C LEU A 227 -1.54 5.32 3.04
N GLU A 228 -1.33 4.66 4.18
CA GLU A 228 -0.46 3.48 4.27
C GLU A 228 -1.13 2.37 5.07
N THR A 229 -1.31 1.19 4.46
CA THR A 229 -1.85 0.04 5.18
C THR A 229 -0.90 -0.42 6.29
N GLU A 230 -1.36 -1.38 7.08
CA GLU A 230 -0.46 -2.23 7.84
C GLU A 230 0.49 -3.04 6.93
N VAL A 231 1.48 -3.69 7.55
CA VAL A 231 2.40 -4.59 6.87
C VAL A 231 1.75 -5.97 6.68
N ILE A 232 1.37 -6.26 5.44
CA ILE A 232 0.68 -7.47 4.99
C ILE A 232 1.71 -8.39 4.35
N ASP A 233 2.00 -9.54 4.95
CA ASP A 233 3.03 -10.47 4.44
C ASP A 233 4.36 -9.76 4.08
N GLY A 234 4.79 -8.80 4.89
CA GLY A 234 6.04 -8.05 4.65
C GLY A 234 5.94 -6.91 3.62
N VAL A 235 4.78 -6.67 3.04
CA VAL A 235 4.50 -5.58 2.10
C VAL A 235 3.60 -4.55 2.76
N GLN A 236 3.94 -3.27 2.61
CA GLN A 236 3.08 -2.15 2.97
C GLN A 236 2.50 -1.53 1.70
N LEU A 237 1.19 -1.28 1.66
CA LEU A 237 0.57 -0.62 0.52
C LEU A 237 0.46 0.87 0.81
N LYS A 238 1.08 1.69 -0.03
CA LYS A 238 0.91 3.15 -0.03
C LYS A 238 -0.07 3.54 -1.11
N PHE A 239 -1.06 4.35 -0.81
CA PHE A 239 -2.08 4.71 -1.78
C PHE A 239 -2.62 6.13 -1.58
N GLU A 240 -2.92 6.80 -2.68
CA GLU A 240 -3.56 8.12 -2.66
C GLU A 240 -4.77 8.11 -3.59
N PHE A 241 -5.91 8.55 -3.05
CA PHE A 241 -7.12 8.80 -3.80
C PHE A 241 -7.19 10.26 -4.24
N PRO A 242 -7.30 10.55 -5.54
CA PRO A 242 -7.39 11.92 -6.03
C PRO A 242 -8.79 12.53 -5.85
N ILE A 243 -9.83 11.70 -5.77
CA ILE A 243 -11.25 12.10 -5.74
C ILE A 243 -12.06 11.17 -4.83
N VAL A 244 -13.16 11.69 -4.27
CA VAL A 244 -14.13 10.91 -3.48
C VAL A 244 -15.23 10.37 -4.39
N GLU A 245 -15.85 11.27 -5.15
CA GLU A 245 -16.91 10.98 -6.12
C GLU A 245 -16.38 11.16 -7.54
N ALA A 246 -17.07 10.56 -8.51
CA ALA A 246 -16.67 10.64 -9.89
C ALA A 246 -16.76 12.06 -10.47
N GLU A 247 -15.89 12.37 -11.43
CA GLU A 247 -15.91 13.62 -12.18
C GLU A 247 -15.57 13.38 -13.65
N TYR A 248 -16.10 14.24 -14.54
CA TYR A 248 -15.73 14.22 -15.95
C TYR A 248 -14.28 14.67 -16.13
N ASP A 249 -13.48 13.86 -16.81
CA ASP A 249 -12.09 14.17 -17.14
C ASP A 249 -12.00 14.90 -18.48
N SER A 250 -12.21 16.21 -18.44
CA SER A 250 -12.14 17.06 -19.64
C SER A 250 -10.73 17.14 -20.24
N ILE A 251 -9.68 16.88 -19.46
CA ILE A 251 -8.28 16.96 -19.90
C ILE A 251 -7.93 15.74 -20.77
N ASN A 252 -8.41 14.56 -20.39
CA ASN A 252 -8.13 13.31 -21.10
C ASN A 252 -9.25 12.90 -22.09
N SER A 253 -10.30 13.70 -22.21
CA SER A 253 -11.35 13.56 -23.22
C SER A 253 -11.02 14.34 -24.49
N GLY A 254 -11.46 13.84 -25.65
CA GLY A 254 -11.14 14.44 -26.95
C GLY A 254 -10.99 13.43 -28.07
N TRP A 255 -10.60 13.91 -29.25
CA TRP A 255 -10.33 13.07 -30.42
C TRP A 255 -9.14 12.13 -30.20
N LEU A 256 -9.36 10.83 -30.40
CA LEU A 256 -8.29 9.85 -30.58
C LEU A 256 -7.85 9.78 -32.04
N VAL A 257 -8.82 9.81 -32.94
CA VAL A 257 -8.65 9.79 -34.39
C VAL A 257 -9.70 10.74 -34.98
N GLY A 258 -9.28 11.66 -35.83
CA GLY A 258 -10.14 12.73 -36.36
C GLY A 258 -9.92 14.06 -35.65
N ASP A 259 -10.55 15.11 -36.15
CA ASP A 259 -10.42 16.49 -35.66
C ASP A 259 -11.65 17.36 -35.98
N SER A 260 -12.79 16.73 -36.26
CA SER A 260 -14.02 17.43 -36.64
C SER A 260 -14.58 18.33 -35.52
N PRO A 261 -15.31 19.41 -35.86
CA PRO A 261 -16.03 20.23 -34.89
C PRO A 261 -17.14 19.40 -34.23
N LEU A 262 -16.84 18.83 -33.07
CA LEU A 262 -17.73 18.01 -32.27
C LEU A 262 -17.68 18.47 -30.83
N ARG A 263 -18.85 18.73 -30.24
CA ARG A 263 -18.96 19.02 -28.82
C ARG A 263 -19.68 17.88 -28.12
N VAL A 264 -19.10 17.46 -27.00
CA VAL A 264 -19.64 16.41 -26.14
C VAL A 264 -19.80 16.99 -24.75
N THR A 265 -21.03 17.02 -24.27
CA THR A 265 -21.41 17.58 -22.97
C THR A 265 -21.97 16.45 -22.09
N PRO A 266 -21.20 15.95 -21.11
CA PRO A 266 -21.73 15.03 -20.11
C PRO A 266 -22.91 15.64 -19.34
N SER A 267 -23.88 14.82 -18.93
CA SER A 267 -24.96 15.32 -18.07
C SER A 267 -24.43 15.74 -16.70
N LEU A 268 -25.02 16.77 -16.08
CA LEU A 268 -24.54 17.30 -14.80
C LEU A 268 -24.65 16.30 -13.63
N GLU A 269 -25.71 15.47 -13.58
CA GLU A 269 -25.92 14.52 -12.48
C GLU A 269 -25.92 13.07 -12.97
N GLN A 270 -26.72 12.75 -13.99
CA GLN A 270 -26.87 11.36 -14.46
C GLN A 270 -25.57 10.75 -14.99
N SER A 271 -24.67 11.56 -15.57
CA SER A 271 -23.36 11.06 -15.99
C SER A 271 -22.49 10.56 -14.82
N LEU A 272 -22.69 11.10 -13.62
CA LEU A 272 -21.98 10.69 -12.40
C LEU A 272 -22.48 9.36 -11.84
N ASN A 273 -23.72 8.95 -12.16
CA ASN A 273 -24.23 7.59 -11.90
C ASN A 273 -23.67 6.56 -12.91
N PHE A 274 -23.10 7.02 -14.02
CA PHE A 274 -22.48 6.17 -15.03
C PHE A 274 -21.06 6.66 -15.39
N PRO A 275 -20.12 6.70 -14.42
CA PRO A 275 -18.83 7.34 -14.61
C PRO A 275 -17.83 6.43 -15.33
N TRP A 276 -18.23 5.88 -16.47
CA TRP A 276 -17.44 4.95 -17.28
C TRP A 276 -16.70 5.68 -18.38
N ASN A 277 -15.76 4.99 -19.03
CA ASN A 277 -15.08 5.53 -20.19
C ASN A 277 -15.86 5.18 -21.43
N TYR A 278 -16.11 6.16 -22.29
CA TYR A 278 -16.88 5.97 -23.52
C TYR A 278 -16.05 6.32 -24.75
N GLU A 279 -16.37 5.68 -25.86
CA GLU A 279 -15.90 6.05 -27.18
C GLU A 279 -17.10 6.26 -28.10
N ILE A 280 -17.07 7.36 -28.86
CA ILE A 280 -17.98 7.66 -29.95
C ILE A 280 -17.24 7.25 -31.22
N VAL A 281 -17.74 6.22 -31.91
CA VAL A 281 -17.07 5.62 -33.07
C VAL A 281 -17.90 5.86 -34.31
N PHE A 282 -17.35 6.63 -35.25
CA PHE A 282 -17.98 6.96 -36.51
C PHE A 282 -17.70 5.89 -37.57
N THR A 283 -18.71 5.56 -38.37
CA THR A 283 -18.68 4.45 -39.33
C THR A 283 -19.28 4.87 -40.67
N ASP A 284 -19.16 4.00 -41.67
CA ASP A 284 -19.82 4.12 -42.98
C ASP A 284 -21.22 3.46 -43.01
N ASP A 285 -21.62 2.75 -41.96
CA ASP A 285 -22.95 2.18 -41.81
C ASP A 285 -23.93 3.24 -41.32
N GLU A 286 -24.82 3.73 -42.18
CA GLU A 286 -25.87 4.72 -41.86
C GLU A 286 -26.80 4.28 -40.70
N ASN A 287 -26.83 2.99 -40.38
CA ASN A 287 -27.65 2.42 -39.30
C ASN A 287 -26.79 1.81 -38.17
N ALA A 288 -25.55 2.27 -38.00
CA ALA A 288 -24.64 1.80 -36.96
C ALA A 288 -25.28 1.82 -35.55
N THR A 289 -26.15 2.80 -35.31
CA THR A 289 -27.11 2.80 -34.20
C THR A 289 -28.49 3.22 -34.68
N VAL A 290 -29.52 2.48 -34.27
CA VAL A 290 -30.93 2.87 -34.41
C VAL A 290 -31.52 2.92 -33.01
N GLY A 291 -32.10 4.06 -32.62
CA GLY A 291 -32.66 4.25 -31.27
C GLY A 291 -33.69 3.17 -30.91
N ARG A 292 -33.49 2.51 -29.76
CA ARG A 292 -34.28 1.35 -29.29
C ARG A 292 -35.33 1.72 -28.24
N THR A 293 -35.25 2.92 -27.67
CA THR A 293 -36.12 3.37 -26.58
C THR A 293 -37.56 3.56 -27.05
N ASP A 294 -38.49 2.90 -26.37
CA ASP A 294 -39.94 2.98 -26.66
C ASP A 294 -40.67 3.92 -25.69
N ARG A 295 -40.09 4.21 -24.52
CA ARG A 295 -40.73 4.95 -23.42
C ARG A 295 -39.80 6.01 -22.84
N PHE A 296 -40.23 7.27 -22.98
CA PHE A 296 -39.48 8.50 -22.64
C PHE A 296 -39.84 9.14 -21.28
N LYS A 297 -40.50 8.42 -20.36
CA LYS A 297 -40.94 9.04 -19.11
C LYS A 297 -39.75 9.32 -18.18
N ALA A 298 -39.63 10.57 -17.71
CA ALA A 298 -38.57 11.05 -16.81
C ALA A 298 -37.18 10.98 -17.46
N MET A 299 -37.10 11.48 -18.70
CA MET A 299 -35.83 11.77 -19.36
C MET A 299 -35.40 13.19 -19.05
N TYR A 300 -34.10 13.38 -18.96
CA TYR A 300 -33.48 14.65 -18.66
C TYR A 300 -32.40 14.93 -19.69
N ASN A 301 -32.24 16.20 -20.04
CA ASN A 301 -31.16 16.63 -20.91
C ASN A 301 -29.82 16.70 -20.13
N GLN A 302 -28.75 17.12 -20.79
CA GLN A 302 -27.43 17.28 -20.20
C GLN A 302 -27.39 18.27 -19.01
N PHE A 303 -28.40 19.12 -18.86
CA PHE A 303 -28.50 20.10 -17.78
C PHE A 303 -29.52 19.71 -16.71
N GLU A 304 -29.95 18.44 -16.69
CA GLU A 304 -30.96 17.90 -15.76
C GLU A 304 -32.34 18.55 -15.87
N GLU A 305 -32.67 19.06 -17.07
CA GLU A 305 -34.00 19.58 -17.37
C GLU A 305 -34.85 18.48 -18.01
N GLY A 306 -36.08 18.32 -17.51
CA GLY A 306 -36.99 17.28 -17.97
C GLY A 306 -37.41 17.49 -19.42
N ILE A 307 -37.25 16.44 -20.24
CA ILE A 307 -37.59 16.43 -21.67
C ILE A 307 -39.02 15.93 -21.86
N LYS A 308 -39.77 16.61 -22.73
CA LYS A 308 -41.14 16.24 -23.09
C LYS A 308 -41.18 15.31 -24.29
N SER A 309 -42.32 14.67 -24.48
CA SER A 309 -42.56 13.71 -25.57
C SER A 309 -42.43 14.32 -26.97
N ASP A 310 -42.77 15.60 -27.09
CA ASP A 310 -42.76 16.38 -28.33
C ASP A 310 -41.40 17.03 -28.61
N GLU A 311 -40.40 16.75 -27.79
CA GLU A 311 -39.03 17.26 -27.90
C GLU A 311 -38.05 16.11 -28.26
N VAL A 312 -38.55 14.97 -28.75
CA VAL A 312 -37.75 13.77 -28.98
C VAL A 312 -38.12 13.10 -30.29
N ILE A 313 -37.12 12.80 -31.11
CA ILE A 313 -37.28 11.98 -32.32
C ILE A 313 -36.77 10.57 -32.04
N LEU A 314 -37.70 9.60 -32.05
CA LEU A 314 -37.42 8.20 -31.80
C LEU A 314 -37.06 7.44 -33.07
N GLY A 315 -36.25 6.39 -32.94
CA GLY A 315 -35.88 5.52 -34.05
C GLY A 315 -35.01 6.18 -35.13
N HIS A 316 -34.45 7.36 -34.85
CA HIS A 316 -33.47 7.97 -35.73
C HIS A 316 -32.24 7.07 -35.86
N SER A 317 -31.67 7.03 -37.06
CA SER A 317 -30.51 6.19 -37.39
C SER A 317 -29.27 7.07 -37.46
N PHE A 318 -28.19 6.61 -36.84
CA PHE A 318 -26.93 7.33 -36.79
C PHE A 318 -25.82 6.48 -37.41
N ASN A 319 -24.90 7.12 -38.12
CA ASN A 319 -23.72 6.48 -38.68
C ASN A 319 -22.59 6.24 -37.67
N PHE A 320 -22.88 6.41 -36.39
CA PHE A 320 -21.94 6.20 -35.29
C PHE A 320 -22.62 5.49 -34.13
N TYR A 321 -21.81 5.00 -33.20
CA TYR A 321 -22.30 4.42 -31.95
C TYR A 321 -21.46 4.89 -30.77
N VAL A 322 -22.08 4.89 -29.59
CA VAL A 322 -21.40 5.20 -28.32
C VAL A 322 -21.27 3.90 -27.53
N VAL A 323 -20.05 3.59 -27.08
CA VAL A 323 -19.73 2.32 -26.44
C VAL A 323 -19.07 2.54 -25.08
N ASN A 324 -19.50 1.80 -24.05
CA ASN A 324 -18.87 1.78 -22.74
C ASN A 324 -17.62 0.90 -22.78
N LYS A 325 -16.44 1.52 -22.80
CA LYS A 325 -15.13 0.86 -22.86
C LYS A 325 -14.58 0.40 -21.51
N SER A 326 -15.30 0.61 -20.42
CA SER A 326 -14.83 0.19 -19.09
C SER A 326 -15.13 -1.26 -18.76
N ILE A 327 -16.22 -1.84 -19.29
CA ILE A 327 -16.71 -3.15 -18.84
C ILE A 327 -16.98 -4.05 -20.05
N PRO A 328 -16.06 -4.98 -20.39
CA PRO A 328 -16.32 -5.98 -21.41
C PRO A 328 -17.21 -7.12 -20.87
N ASP A 329 -18.04 -7.70 -21.75
CA ASP A 329 -18.76 -8.94 -21.49
C ASP A 329 -17.81 -10.15 -21.50
N SER A 330 -18.34 -11.34 -21.21
CA SER A 330 -17.54 -12.58 -21.18
C SER A 330 -16.90 -12.96 -22.53
N ALA A 331 -17.34 -12.36 -23.63
CA ALA A 331 -16.78 -12.53 -24.97
C ALA A 331 -15.85 -11.38 -25.38
N GLY A 332 -15.61 -10.40 -24.50
CA GLY A 332 -14.76 -9.24 -24.74
C GLY A 332 -15.45 -8.09 -25.48
N ASN A 333 -16.78 -8.15 -25.68
CA ASN A 333 -17.52 -7.07 -26.32
C ASN A 333 -17.95 -6.02 -25.30
N TYR A 334 -18.08 -4.80 -25.76
CA TYR A 334 -18.48 -3.67 -24.93
C TYR A 334 -19.93 -3.27 -25.20
N GLU A 335 -20.65 -2.88 -24.15
CA GLU A 335 -22.04 -2.46 -24.28
C GLU A 335 -22.17 -1.13 -25.04
N LYS A 336 -23.10 -1.10 -26.00
CA LYS A 336 -23.47 0.12 -26.73
C LYS A 336 -24.62 0.85 -26.05
N LEU A 337 -24.46 2.15 -25.87
CA LEU A 337 -25.51 3.05 -25.39
C LEU A 337 -26.59 3.20 -26.47
N ASP A 338 -27.78 3.60 -26.04
CA ASP A 338 -28.85 3.98 -26.96
C ASP A 338 -28.72 5.48 -27.30
N LEU A 339 -29.12 5.84 -28.53
CA LEU A 339 -29.07 7.22 -29.03
C LEU A 339 -30.47 7.72 -29.37
N MET A 340 -30.73 9.00 -29.08
CA MET A 340 -31.93 9.70 -29.51
C MET A 340 -31.64 11.15 -29.87
N VAL A 341 -32.48 11.74 -30.71
CA VAL A 341 -32.45 13.19 -30.96
C VAL A 341 -33.32 13.89 -29.92
N TYR A 342 -32.75 14.89 -29.27
CA TYR A 342 -33.47 15.91 -28.52
C TYR A 342 -33.70 17.11 -29.45
N ASP A 343 -34.93 17.17 -29.95
CA ASP A 343 -35.42 18.18 -30.90
C ASP A 343 -35.82 19.44 -30.13
N VAL A 344 -34.95 20.45 -30.15
CA VAL A 344 -35.08 21.65 -29.33
C VAL A 344 -36.12 22.60 -29.93
N ASN A 345 -36.18 22.68 -31.25
CA ASN A 345 -37.06 23.60 -31.96
C ASN A 345 -38.45 23.02 -32.25
N LYS A 346 -38.64 21.72 -32.02
CA LYS A 346 -39.88 20.94 -32.16
C LYS A 346 -40.40 20.89 -33.59
N ASN A 347 -39.50 20.85 -34.57
CA ASN A 347 -39.87 20.81 -35.97
C ASN A 347 -39.98 19.38 -36.53
N GLU A 348 -39.76 18.35 -35.68
CA GLU A 348 -39.76 16.93 -36.02
C GLU A 348 -38.68 16.52 -37.04
N GLN A 349 -37.65 17.33 -37.21
CA GLN A 349 -36.46 17.09 -38.03
C GLN A 349 -35.21 17.16 -37.15
N PHE A 350 -34.14 16.51 -37.58
CA PHE A 350 -32.86 16.62 -36.88
C PHE A 350 -32.02 17.70 -37.55
N ASP A 351 -31.84 18.82 -36.85
CA ASP A 351 -31.08 19.97 -37.31
C ASP A 351 -29.69 20.00 -36.67
N LEU A 352 -28.64 19.91 -37.51
CA LEU A 352 -27.25 19.84 -37.03
C LEU A 352 -26.78 21.08 -36.25
N ASP A 353 -27.44 22.22 -36.42
CA ASP A 353 -27.12 23.51 -35.81
C ASP A 353 -28.00 23.90 -34.62
N GLU A 354 -29.03 23.10 -34.30
CA GLU A 354 -29.96 23.40 -33.19
C GLU A 354 -30.20 22.21 -32.24
N ASP A 355 -30.13 20.98 -32.73
CA ASP A 355 -30.52 19.79 -31.96
C ASP A 355 -29.35 19.03 -31.35
N TYR A 356 -29.66 18.30 -30.28
CA TYR A 356 -28.70 17.45 -29.58
C TYR A 356 -28.98 15.98 -29.86
N ILE A 357 -27.92 15.18 -29.85
CA ILE A 357 -28.02 13.73 -29.79
C ILE A 357 -27.69 13.30 -28.37
N LEU A 358 -28.65 12.71 -27.67
CA LEU A 358 -28.46 12.17 -26.32
C LEU A 358 -28.01 10.72 -26.41
N ALA A 359 -26.96 10.38 -25.66
CA ALA A 359 -26.51 9.01 -25.47
C ALA A 359 -26.73 8.59 -24.02
N GLY A 360 -27.30 7.41 -23.81
CA GLY A 360 -27.66 6.95 -22.48
C GLY A 360 -27.93 5.46 -22.38
N PHE A 361 -28.06 5.01 -21.15
CA PHE A 361 -28.40 3.62 -20.86
C PHE A 361 -29.90 3.38 -20.95
N THR A 362 -30.25 2.16 -21.34
CA THR A 362 -31.63 1.71 -21.37
C THR A 362 -31.79 0.43 -20.56
N THR A 363 -33.03 0.13 -20.17
CA THR A 363 -33.37 -1.14 -19.53
C THR A 363 -34.60 -1.73 -20.18
N TYR A 364 -34.58 -3.04 -20.44
CA TYR A 364 -35.72 -3.74 -21.00
C TYR A 364 -36.63 -4.25 -19.88
N VAL A 365 -37.88 -3.78 -19.88
CA VAL A 365 -38.86 -4.15 -18.86
C VAL A 365 -39.69 -5.33 -19.38
N GLU A 366 -39.24 -6.56 -19.08
CA GLU A 366 -39.83 -7.80 -19.62
C GLU A 366 -41.36 -7.90 -19.43
N ASN A 367 -41.85 -7.56 -18.22
CA ASN A 367 -43.27 -7.68 -17.87
C ASN A 367 -44.18 -6.80 -18.73
N GLN A 368 -43.67 -5.68 -19.25
CA GLN A 368 -44.44 -4.72 -20.03
C GLN A 368 -43.95 -4.60 -21.48
N ARG A 369 -42.92 -5.37 -21.85
CA ARG A 369 -42.32 -5.49 -23.19
C ARG A 369 -42.00 -4.14 -23.84
N TYR A 370 -41.23 -3.32 -23.13
CA TYR A 370 -40.72 -2.05 -23.67
C TYR A 370 -39.30 -1.77 -23.19
N THR A 371 -38.56 -1.02 -24.00
CA THR A 371 -37.25 -0.46 -23.64
C THR A 371 -37.43 0.93 -23.04
N ARG A 372 -36.83 1.15 -21.87
CA ARG A 372 -36.92 2.41 -21.12
C ARG A 372 -35.58 3.13 -21.11
N TRP A 373 -35.58 4.44 -21.28
CA TRP A 373 -34.42 5.27 -20.95
C TRP A 373 -34.18 5.30 -19.43
N VAL A 374 -32.94 5.04 -19.02
CA VAL A 374 -32.54 5.02 -17.61
C VAL A 374 -31.87 6.34 -17.25
N GLY A 375 -30.93 6.81 -18.06
CA GLY A 375 -30.22 8.05 -17.78
C GLY A 375 -29.39 8.50 -18.97
N THR A 376 -29.33 9.82 -19.16
CA THR A 376 -28.53 10.49 -20.17
C THR A 376 -27.11 10.58 -19.65
N VAL A 377 -26.15 10.00 -20.36
CA VAL A 377 -24.73 10.07 -20.00
C VAL A 377 -24.10 11.32 -20.60
N LEU A 378 -24.40 11.59 -21.87
CA LEU A 378 -23.84 12.72 -22.61
C LEU A 378 -24.78 13.20 -23.70
N ALA A 379 -24.66 14.48 -24.03
CA ALA A 379 -25.22 15.09 -25.22
C ALA A 379 -24.10 15.39 -26.22
N ILE A 380 -24.40 15.19 -27.50
CA ILE A 380 -23.50 15.42 -28.62
C ILE A 380 -24.15 16.48 -29.51
N ASP A 381 -23.37 17.49 -29.91
CA ASP A 381 -23.81 18.49 -30.88
C ASP A 381 -22.76 18.76 -31.96
N PHE A 382 -23.26 19.18 -33.12
CA PHE A 382 -22.50 19.51 -34.32
C PHE A 382 -22.66 20.99 -34.71
N PHE A 383 -22.98 21.87 -33.75
CA PHE A 383 -23.33 23.27 -34.01
C PHE A 383 -22.21 24.06 -34.69
N ASP A 384 -20.96 23.63 -34.50
CA ASP A 384 -19.78 24.26 -35.09
C ASP A 384 -19.42 23.69 -36.49
N VAL A 385 -20.24 22.77 -37.05
CA VAL A 385 -20.08 22.21 -38.39
C VAL A 385 -20.73 23.14 -39.43
N ALA A 386 -19.93 23.69 -40.34
CA ALA A 386 -20.43 24.61 -41.37
C ALA A 386 -20.93 23.91 -42.64
N ASP A 387 -20.37 22.74 -42.97
CA ASP A 387 -20.76 21.92 -44.11
C ASP A 387 -20.42 20.43 -43.89
N GLU A 388 -21.02 19.55 -44.71
CA GLU A 388 -20.90 18.09 -44.60
C GLU A 388 -19.45 17.58 -44.68
N SER A 389 -18.52 18.33 -45.27
CA SER A 389 -17.11 17.92 -45.35
C SER A 389 -16.36 18.03 -44.01
N GLN A 390 -16.92 18.78 -43.06
CA GLN A 390 -16.40 18.93 -41.69
C GLN A 390 -16.95 17.89 -40.73
N MET A 391 -17.98 17.12 -41.13
CA MET A 391 -18.51 16.03 -40.31
C MET A 391 -17.43 14.97 -40.01
N PRO A 392 -17.52 14.30 -38.85
CA PRO A 392 -16.65 13.17 -38.55
C PRO A 392 -16.71 12.09 -39.63
N LYS A 393 -15.55 11.53 -39.95
CA LYS A 393 -15.38 10.54 -41.02
C LYS A 393 -15.43 9.13 -40.45
N THR A 394 -15.62 8.16 -41.33
CA THR A 394 -15.52 6.74 -40.99
C THR A 394 -14.18 6.44 -40.31
N ASN A 395 -14.24 5.71 -39.19
CA ASN A 395 -13.13 5.38 -38.27
C ASN A 395 -12.61 6.53 -37.40
N ASP A 396 -13.23 7.71 -37.43
CA ASP A 396 -12.95 8.72 -36.42
C ASP A 396 -13.48 8.25 -35.06
N VAL A 397 -12.75 8.56 -34.00
CA VAL A 397 -13.05 8.12 -32.64
C VAL A 397 -12.87 9.28 -31.67
N TYR A 398 -13.95 9.66 -31.00
CA TYR A 398 -13.92 10.62 -29.90
C TYR A 398 -14.00 9.88 -28.56
N ARG A 399 -13.12 10.21 -27.62
CA ARG A 399 -13.03 9.56 -26.31
C ARG A 399 -13.57 10.46 -25.22
N VAL A 400 -14.37 9.87 -24.33
CA VAL A 400 -14.93 10.51 -23.13
C VAL A 400 -14.42 9.74 -21.92
N LYS A 401 -13.75 10.46 -21.00
CA LYS A 401 -13.12 9.90 -19.82
C LYS A 401 -13.76 10.45 -18.55
N PHE A 402 -13.85 9.60 -17.55
CA PHE A 402 -14.24 9.96 -16.20
C PHE A 402 -13.13 9.54 -15.24
N LYS A 403 -12.87 10.37 -14.24
CA LYS A 403 -12.19 9.92 -13.03
C LYS A 403 -13.27 9.39 -12.10
N ARG A 404 -13.04 8.23 -11.50
CA ARG A 404 -13.97 7.64 -10.54
C ARG A 404 -13.23 6.85 -9.46
N PRO A 405 -13.86 6.63 -8.29
CA PRO A 405 -13.41 5.62 -7.35
C PRO A 405 -13.46 4.21 -7.98
N PHE A 406 -12.90 3.23 -7.27
CA PHE A 406 -12.95 1.83 -7.68
C PHE A 406 -14.35 1.27 -7.53
N HIS A 407 -14.78 0.54 -8.55
CA HIS A 407 -15.98 -0.26 -8.55
C HIS A 407 -15.65 -1.71 -8.14
N ALA A 408 -16.64 -2.48 -7.71
CA ALA A 408 -16.46 -3.84 -7.19
C ALA A 408 -15.83 -4.85 -8.18
N ILE A 409 -15.86 -4.51 -9.48
CA ILE A 409 -15.24 -5.29 -10.55
C ILE A 409 -13.75 -5.01 -10.71
N ASP A 410 -13.28 -3.86 -10.25
CA ASP A 410 -11.90 -3.45 -10.38
C ASP A 410 -11.04 -4.17 -9.33
N SER A 411 -9.82 -4.50 -9.70
CA SER A 411 -8.82 -5.02 -8.77
C SER A 411 -7.42 -4.66 -9.24
N LEU A 412 -6.51 -4.41 -8.30
CA LEU A 412 -5.09 -4.30 -8.60
C LEU A 412 -4.39 -5.60 -8.25
N MET A 413 -3.46 -6.03 -9.09
CA MET A 413 -2.66 -7.22 -8.83
C MET A 413 -1.17 -6.88 -8.83
N TYR A 414 -0.46 -7.43 -7.84
CA TYR A 414 0.99 -7.33 -7.77
C TYR A 414 1.60 -8.70 -7.45
N LYS A 415 2.82 -8.93 -7.93
CA LYS A 415 3.58 -10.16 -7.71
C LYS A 415 4.89 -9.84 -6.99
N ILE A 416 5.24 -10.65 -6.00
CA ILE A 416 6.58 -10.64 -5.40
C ILE A 416 7.51 -11.43 -6.29
N LYS A 417 8.48 -10.76 -6.91
CA LYS A 417 9.56 -11.43 -7.62
C LYS A 417 10.49 -12.07 -6.60
N PRO A 418 10.97 -13.30 -6.84
CA PRO A 418 11.98 -13.90 -6.00
C PRO A 418 13.25 -13.06 -6.01
N ASP A 419 13.97 -13.11 -4.90
CA ASP A 419 15.31 -12.56 -4.77
C ASP A 419 16.30 -13.33 -5.66
N VAL A 420 17.30 -12.61 -6.19
CA VAL A 420 18.44 -13.25 -6.83
C VAL A 420 19.48 -13.49 -5.74
N LYS A 421 19.65 -14.76 -5.35
CA LYS A 421 20.49 -15.16 -4.21
C LYS A 421 21.88 -14.51 -4.20
N VAL A 422 22.57 -14.49 -5.34
CA VAL A 422 23.88 -13.83 -5.48
C VAL A 422 24.05 -13.35 -6.92
N ASP A 423 24.24 -12.04 -7.11
CA ASP A 423 24.73 -11.48 -8.38
C ASP A 423 26.27 -11.42 -8.37
N GLU A 424 26.91 -12.15 -9.28
CA GLU A 424 28.39 -12.25 -9.37
C GLU A 424 29.07 -10.90 -9.63
N THR A 425 28.44 -10.03 -10.42
CA THR A 425 28.98 -8.71 -10.75
C THR A 425 28.89 -7.78 -9.55
N LEU A 426 27.75 -7.78 -8.86
CA LEU A 426 27.55 -7.03 -7.62
C LEU A 426 28.46 -7.55 -6.51
N LEU A 427 28.60 -8.88 -6.39
CA LEU A 427 29.46 -9.53 -5.40
C LEU A 427 30.90 -9.05 -5.52
N THR A 428 31.46 -9.00 -6.74
CA THR A 428 32.85 -8.55 -6.95
C THR A 428 33.07 -7.13 -6.40
N SER A 429 32.12 -6.23 -6.65
CA SER A 429 32.20 -4.84 -6.17
C SER A 429 31.95 -4.69 -4.66
N THR A 430 31.12 -5.56 -4.08
CA THR A 430 30.72 -5.50 -2.67
C THR A 430 31.68 -6.22 -1.74
N LEU A 431 32.38 -7.26 -2.21
CA LEU A 431 33.46 -7.95 -1.49
C LEU A 431 34.61 -7.00 -1.11
N GLU A 432 34.86 -5.96 -1.91
CA GLU A 432 35.86 -4.93 -1.58
C GLU A 432 35.48 -4.11 -0.33
N LYS A 433 34.20 -4.09 0.06
CA LYS A 433 33.72 -3.38 1.26
C LYS A 433 33.88 -4.20 2.53
N VAL A 434 34.28 -5.47 2.43
CA VAL A 434 34.50 -6.34 3.59
C VAL A 434 35.53 -5.70 4.52
N LYS A 435 35.13 -5.49 5.77
CA LYS A 435 36.01 -4.90 6.78
C LYS A 435 35.72 -5.45 8.17
N VAL A 436 36.75 -5.35 8.99
CA VAL A 436 36.76 -5.70 10.40
C VAL A 436 36.51 -4.43 11.23
N VAL A 437 35.58 -4.50 12.18
CA VAL A 437 35.20 -3.38 13.06
C VAL A 437 35.10 -3.89 14.51
N PRO A 438 35.74 -3.21 15.48
CA PRO A 438 36.61 -2.05 15.33
C PRO A 438 38.00 -2.49 14.84
N ASN A 439 38.67 -1.61 14.10
CA ASN A 439 40.03 -1.84 13.64
C ASN A 439 40.84 -0.54 13.77
N PRO A 440 41.77 -0.42 14.74
CA PRO A 440 42.18 -1.45 15.70
C PRO A 440 41.09 -1.77 16.74
N TYR A 441 41.10 -3.01 17.27
CA TYR A 441 40.42 -3.35 18.52
C TYR A 441 41.28 -2.90 19.70
N ILE A 442 40.71 -2.18 20.67
CA ILE A 442 41.45 -1.59 21.81
C ILE A 442 40.77 -2.00 23.11
N ALA A 443 41.27 -3.06 23.76
CA ALA A 443 40.86 -3.59 25.07
C ALA A 443 39.37 -4.02 25.24
N THR A 444 38.42 -3.15 24.89
CA THR A 444 36.97 -3.32 24.91
C THR A 444 36.33 -2.50 23.78
N ASN A 445 35.08 -2.82 23.44
CA ASN A 445 34.30 -2.10 22.44
C ASN A 445 32.87 -1.88 22.94
N THR A 446 32.24 -0.77 22.56
CA THR A 446 30.82 -0.46 22.85
C THR A 446 29.86 -1.50 22.30
N MET A 447 30.27 -2.25 21.28
CA MET A 447 29.48 -3.37 20.81
C MET A 447 29.42 -4.48 21.83
N GLU A 448 30.42 -4.73 22.68
CA GLU A 448 30.43 -5.87 23.63
C GLU A 448 29.21 -5.88 24.57
N PRO A 449 28.59 -7.05 24.82
CA PRO A 449 27.45 -7.12 25.70
C PRO A 449 27.91 -6.84 27.14
N ALA A 450 27.22 -5.91 27.80
CA ALA A 450 27.41 -5.68 29.23
C ALA A 450 27.02 -6.94 30.01
N VAL A 451 27.84 -7.31 30.99
CA VAL A 451 27.59 -8.45 31.87
C VAL A 451 27.36 -7.92 33.27
N SER A 452 26.19 -8.18 33.85
CA SER A 452 25.85 -7.67 35.19
C SER A 452 26.39 -8.56 36.32
N ASN A 453 26.59 -9.85 36.03
CA ASN A 453 27.14 -10.83 36.94
C ASN A 453 28.66 -10.63 37.06
N ILE A 454 29.09 -10.06 38.20
CA ILE A 454 30.49 -9.80 38.53
C ILE A 454 31.40 -11.04 38.53
N LYS A 455 30.85 -12.25 38.49
CA LYS A 455 31.61 -13.52 38.41
C LYS A 455 31.96 -13.92 36.98
N LEU A 456 31.40 -13.27 35.98
CA LEU A 456 31.64 -13.54 34.57
C LEU A 456 32.60 -12.51 33.99
N ASN A 457 33.51 -12.96 33.13
CA ASN A 457 34.34 -12.07 32.35
C ASN A 457 33.52 -11.43 31.23
N GLN A 458 33.84 -10.17 30.90
CA GLN A 458 33.26 -9.51 29.74
C GLN A 458 33.69 -10.26 28.46
N ARG A 459 32.69 -10.68 27.67
CA ARG A 459 32.94 -11.37 26.40
C ARG A 459 33.42 -10.36 25.37
N ARG A 460 34.64 -10.53 24.89
CA ARG A 460 35.21 -9.69 23.83
C ARG A 460 34.60 -10.06 22.50
N ARG A 461 34.37 -9.06 21.64
CA ARG A 461 33.92 -9.31 20.28
C ARG A 461 34.42 -8.29 19.28
N LEU A 462 34.69 -8.80 18.09
CA LEU A 462 35.00 -8.06 16.88
C LEU A 462 34.05 -8.51 15.78
N MET A 463 33.70 -7.62 14.85
CA MET A 463 32.72 -7.89 13.82
C MET A 463 33.34 -7.81 12.43
N PHE A 464 33.08 -8.80 11.59
CA PHE A 464 33.27 -8.68 10.15
C PHE A 464 31.97 -8.21 9.52
N THR A 465 32.09 -7.34 8.52
CA THR A 465 30.98 -6.60 7.93
C THR A 465 31.02 -6.66 6.41
N HIS A 466 29.87 -6.56 5.75
CA HIS A 466 29.66 -6.71 4.29
C HIS A 466 30.07 -8.09 3.79
N LEU A 467 29.88 -9.12 4.62
CA LEU A 467 30.15 -10.49 4.24
C LEU A 467 29.11 -10.98 3.24
N PRO A 468 29.47 -11.88 2.33
CA PRO A 468 28.50 -12.77 1.71
C PRO A 468 27.83 -13.63 2.79
N ALA A 469 26.56 -13.98 2.59
CA ALA A 469 25.78 -14.77 3.56
C ALA A 469 26.45 -16.13 3.87
N GLN A 470 27.10 -16.74 2.89
CA GLN A 470 27.78 -18.02 3.01
C GLN A 470 29.26 -17.90 2.62
N CYS A 471 30.15 -17.95 3.62
CA CYS A 471 31.58 -17.87 3.41
C CYS A 471 32.40 -18.49 4.56
N THR A 472 33.67 -18.80 4.29
CA THR A 472 34.64 -19.20 5.31
C THR A 472 35.64 -18.08 5.54
N ILE A 473 35.90 -17.72 6.80
CA ILE A 473 36.91 -16.74 7.18
C ILE A 473 38.01 -17.45 7.98
N ASN A 474 39.22 -17.46 7.42
CA ASN A 474 40.41 -17.96 8.10
C ASN A 474 41.24 -16.80 8.64
N ILE A 475 41.59 -16.84 9.92
CA ILE A 475 42.37 -15.81 10.59
C ILE A 475 43.78 -16.32 10.85
N PHE A 476 44.78 -15.54 10.47
CA PHE A 476 46.20 -15.88 10.58
C PHE A 476 47.01 -14.83 11.32
N THR A 477 48.10 -15.25 11.95
CA THR A 477 49.16 -14.33 12.41
C THR A 477 49.93 -13.76 11.22
N MET A 478 50.72 -12.70 11.43
CA MET A 478 51.62 -12.16 10.39
C MET A 478 52.66 -13.18 9.88
N SER A 479 52.94 -14.23 10.66
CA SER A 479 53.84 -15.32 10.28
C SER A 479 53.15 -16.42 9.45
N GLY A 480 51.83 -16.32 9.23
CA GLY A 480 51.04 -17.29 8.47
C GLY A 480 50.51 -18.48 9.28
N GLU A 481 50.57 -18.43 10.61
CA GLU A 481 49.99 -19.46 11.46
C GLU A 481 48.47 -19.26 11.59
N LEU A 482 47.70 -20.33 11.40
CA LEU A 482 46.23 -20.30 11.54
C LEU A 482 45.86 -20.15 13.02
N VAL A 483 45.08 -19.12 13.30
CA VAL A 483 44.58 -18.79 14.64
C VAL A 483 43.18 -19.37 14.84
N ASP A 484 42.30 -19.12 13.87
CA ASP A 484 40.90 -19.53 13.93
C ASP A 484 40.28 -19.62 12.53
N THR A 485 39.20 -20.39 12.43
CA THR A 485 38.37 -20.54 11.23
C THR A 485 36.91 -20.36 11.60
N ILE A 486 36.27 -19.38 10.97
CA ILE A 486 34.86 -19.05 11.16
C ILE A 486 34.11 -19.50 9.91
N GLU A 487 33.19 -20.45 10.07
CA GLU A 487 32.22 -20.79 9.03
C GLU A 487 30.99 -19.88 9.19
N VAL A 488 30.71 -19.09 8.17
CA VAL A 488 29.56 -18.18 8.11
C VAL A 488 28.49 -18.84 7.26
N ASP A 489 27.36 -19.15 7.89
CA ASP A 489 26.15 -19.68 7.26
C ASP A 489 24.96 -18.86 7.78
N ASN A 490 24.85 -17.65 7.24
CA ASN A 490 23.85 -16.67 7.61
C ASN A 490 22.60 -16.77 6.72
N MET A 491 21.55 -16.02 7.08
CA MET A 491 20.46 -15.73 6.14
C MET A 491 20.97 -14.93 4.95
N ASP A 492 20.30 -15.04 3.81
CA ASP A 492 20.75 -14.45 2.53
C ASP A 492 20.98 -12.92 2.61
N ASP A 493 20.25 -12.22 3.48
CA ASP A 493 20.35 -10.77 3.70
C ASP A 493 21.37 -10.36 4.79
N ASP A 494 21.92 -11.30 5.57
CA ASP A 494 22.76 -11.02 6.73
C ASP A 494 24.26 -11.04 6.39
N GLY A 495 24.83 -9.84 6.28
CA GLY A 495 26.23 -9.60 5.94
C GLY A 495 27.18 -9.39 7.12
N ILE A 496 26.89 -9.88 8.33
CA ILE A 496 27.79 -9.73 9.48
C ILE A 496 28.11 -11.06 10.19
N VAL A 497 29.28 -11.13 10.83
CA VAL A 497 29.58 -12.19 11.81
C VAL A 497 30.43 -11.63 12.93
N HIS A 498 30.23 -12.15 14.15
CA HIS A 498 31.03 -11.81 15.31
C HIS A 498 32.11 -12.87 15.56
N TRP A 499 33.33 -12.43 15.85
CA TRP A 499 34.43 -13.23 16.36
C TRP A 499 34.69 -12.88 17.82
N ASP A 500 34.94 -13.88 18.65
CA ASP A 500 35.11 -13.77 20.11
C ASP A 500 36.57 -13.50 20.55
N LEU A 501 37.48 -13.35 19.60
CA LEU A 501 38.93 -13.19 19.81
C LEU A 501 39.59 -14.40 20.51
N LEU A 502 38.99 -15.59 20.38
CA LEU A 502 39.60 -16.84 20.79
C LEU A 502 40.27 -17.53 19.60
N SER A 503 41.34 -18.28 19.87
CA SER A 503 41.86 -19.26 18.92
C SER A 503 40.93 -20.46 18.85
N ARG A 504 41.12 -21.35 17.87
CA ARG A 504 40.32 -22.58 17.78
C ARG A 504 40.42 -23.47 19.04
N GLU A 505 41.48 -23.31 19.83
CA GLU A 505 41.69 -24.00 21.12
C GLU A 505 40.95 -23.31 22.29
N GLY A 506 40.22 -22.22 22.05
CA GLY A 506 39.50 -21.46 23.07
C GLY A 506 40.39 -20.54 23.90
N LEU A 507 41.60 -20.20 23.42
CA LEU A 507 42.54 -19.33 24.12
C LEU A 507 42.47 -17.90 23.59
N GLU A 508 42.54 -16.90 24.48
CA GLU A 508 42.58 -15.51 24.04
C GLU A 508 43.81 -15.23 23.16
N VAL A 509 43.59 -14.61 22.01
CA VAL A 509 44.68 -14.22 21.09
C VAL A 509 45.55 -13.11 21.68
N ALA A 510 46.82 -13.02 21.29
CA ALA A 510 47.74 -11.99 21.75
C ALA A 510 47.46 -10.62 21.09
N ALA A 511 47.97 -9.54 21.70
CA ALA A 511 48.00 -8.24 21.00
C ALA A 511 48.94 -8.34 19.79
N GLY A 512 48.51 -7.82 18.64
CA GLY A 512 49.27 -7.95 17.40
C GLY A 512 48.46 -7.65 16.14
N MET A 513 49.13 -7.84 15.00
CA MET A 513 48.53 -7.76 13.68
C MET A 513 48.09 -9.15 13.22
N TYR A 514 46.90 -9.21 12.63
CA TYR A 514 46.31 -10.42 12.06
C TYR A 514 45.88 -10.18 10.62
N ILE A 515 45.87 -11.25 9.84
CA ILE A 515 45.39 -11.29 8.46
C ILE A 515 44.17 -12.19 8.42
N TYR A 516 43.14 -11.80 7.68
CA TYR A 516 42.02 -12.69 7.38
C TYR A 516 41.99 -13.03 5.89
N HIS A 517 41.61 -14.25 5.57
CA HIS A 517 41.31 -14.74 4.23
C HIS A 517 39.86 -15.22 4.23
N LEU A 518 39.03 -14.55 3.44
CA LEU A 518 37.63 -14.85 3.23
C LEU A 518 37.48 -15.58 1.90
N LYS A 519 36.70 -16.67 1.90
CA LYS A 519 36.34 -17.43 0.71
C LYS A 519 34.83 -17.62 0.62
N VAL A 520 34.23 -17.17 -0.48
CA VAL A 520 32.79 -17.30 -0.75
C VAL A 520 32.47 -18.73 -1.17
N HIS A 521 31.42 -19.33 -0.63
CA HIS A 521 31.05 -20.71 -0.97
C HIS A 521 30.46 -20.84 -2.38
N VAL A 522 29.57 -19.91 -2.76
CA VAL A 522 28.80 -20.01 -4.02
C VAL A 522 29.66 -19.76 -5.26
N THR A 523 30.45 -18.68 -5.26
CA THR A 523 31.21 -18.22 -6.43
C THR A 523 32.70 -18.59 -6.37
N GLY A 524 33.20 -18.97 -5.18
CA GLY A 524 34.63 -19.16 -4.95
C GLY A 524 35.45 -17.86 -4.91
N GLY A 525 34.80 -16.69 -4.90
CA GLY A 525 35.48 -15.40 -4.74
C GLY A 525 36.29 -15.35 -3.44
N GLU A 526 37.43 -14.65 -3.46
CA GLU A 526 38.32 -14.56 -2.31
C GLU A 526 38.64 -13.11 -1.97
N LYS A 527 38.76 -12.82 -0.68
CA LYS A 527 39.18 -11.51 -0.18
C LYS A 527 40.17 -11.67 0.96
N MET A 528 41.26 -10.91 0.93
CA MET A 528 42.18 -10.80 2.06
C MET A 528 42.14 -9.40 2.66
N GLY A 529 42.34 -9.32 3.97
CA GLY A 529 42.51 -8.07 4.68
C GLY A 529 43.27 -8.25 5.98
N LYS A 530 43.46 -7.14 6.72
CA LYS A 530 44.24 -7.12 7.96
C LYS A 530 43.55 -6.33 9.04
N PHE A 531 43.79 -6.69 10.29
CA PHE A 531 43.31 -5.96 11.46
C PHE A 531 44.29 -6.05 12.62
N ALA A 532 44.17 -5.11 13.56
CA ALA A 532 45.04 -5.02 14.73
C ALA A 532 44.24 -5.23 16.01
N VAL A 533 44.85 -5.94 16.97
CA VAL A 533 44.35 -6.12 18.33
C VAL A 533 45.34 -5.49 19.31
N ILE A 534 44.87 -4.54 20.10
CA ILE A 534 45.61 -3.85 21.16
C ILE A 534 44.92 -4.21 22.48
N LYS A 535 45.67 -4.76 23.45
CA LYS A 535 45.15 -5.16 24.77
C LYS A 535 45.47 -4.13 25.83
#